data_AF-A0AAD8BEI1-F1
#
_entry.id   AF-A0AAD8BEI1-F1
#
_cell.length_a   1.000
_cell.length_b   1.000
_cell.length_c   1.000
_cell.angle_alpha   90.00
_cell.angle_beta   90.00
_cell.angle_gamma   90.00
#
_symmetry.space_group_name_H-M   'P 1'
#
loop_
_entity.id
_entity.type
_entity.pdbx_description
1 polymer ?
#
loop_
_entity_poly.entity_id
_entity_poly.type
_entity_poly.pdbx_seq_one_letter_code
_entity_poly.pdbx_strand_id
1 'polypeptide(L)'
;DMNAIQAFAIFGFIALNVAFLLINLYMCWGSCKGNGETGVGSVIFLFISAGSWLISVAIFGAGYDDLPGRFGYSYALAVSAGILALLSGFIMLI
;
A
#
# COMPACT_ATOMS: atom_id res chain seq x y z
N ASP A 1 18.52 -9.08 -5.99
CA ASP A 1 17.25 -8.36 -6.17
C ASP A 1 16.03 -8.99 -5.51
N MET A 2 15.84 -10.32 -5.58
CA MET A 2 14.66 -10.99 -4.98
C MET A 2 14.42 -10.66 -3.49
N ASN A 3 15.49 -10.62 -2.68
CA ASN A 3 15.40 -10.29 -1.25
C ASN A 3 14.93 -8.85 -1.01
N ALA A 4 15.32 -7.90 -1.88
CA ALA A 4 14.89 -6.51 -1.79
C ALA A 4 13.41 -6.36 -2.15
N ILE A 5 12.98 -7.03 -3.23
CA ILE A 5 11.57 -7.05 -3.68
C ILE A 5 10.67 -7.60 -2.56
N GLN A 6 11.07 -8.71 -1.94
CA GLN A 6 10.34 -9.30 -0.80
C GLN A 6 10.33 -8.39 0.42
N ALA A 7 11.46 -7.77 0.78
CA ALA A 7 11.52 -6.85 1.91
C ALA A 7 10.58 -5.64 1.73
N PHE A 8 10.58 -5.01 0.55
CA PHE A 8 9.67 -3.90 0.24
C PHE A 8 8.19 -4.33 0.19
N ALA A 9 7.90 -5.53 -0.31
CA ALA A 9 6.55 -6.07 -0.32
C ALA A 9 6.02 -6.33 1.10
N ILE A 10 6.84 -6.93 1.98
CA ILE A 10 6.48 -7.18 3.40
C ILE A 10 6.31 -5.86 4.14
N PHE A 11 7.21 -4.91 3.95
CA PHE A 11 7.11 -3.59 4.59
C PHE A 11 5.84 -2.84 4.14
N GLY A 12 5.53 -2.87 2.84
CA GLY A 12 4.29 -2.33 2.32
C GLY A 12 3.04 -3.01 2.88
N PHE A 13 3.08 -4.34 3.03
CA PHE A 13 1.98 -5.11 3.62
C PHE A 13 1.74 -4.76 5.10
N ILE A 14 2.79 -4.65 5.90
CA ILE A 14 2.68 -4.26 7.31
C ILE A 14 2.09 -2.85 7.42
N ALA A 15 2.60 -1.90 6.65
CA ALA A 15 2.09 -0.52 6.64
C ALA A 15 0.60 -0.46 6.25
N LEU A 16 0.16 -1.29 5.30
CA LEU A 16 -1.25 -1.37 4.89
C LEU A 16 -2.14 -1.91 6.01
N ASN A 17 -1.69 -2.91 6.76
CA ASN A 17 -2.44 -3.46 7.89
C ASN A 17 -2.54 -2.48 9.05
N VAL A 18 -1.47 -1.72 9.32
CA VAL A 18 -1.48 -0.64 10.32
C VAL A 18 -2.47 0.46 9.91
N ALA A 19 -2.45 0.87 8.64
CA ALA A 19 -3.44 1.80 8.11
C ALA A 19 -4.86 1.26 8.26
N PHE A 20 -5.11 -0.01 7.91
CA PHE A 20 -6.42 -0.63 8.04
C PHE A 20 -6.93 -0.62 9.48
N LEU A 21 -6.06 -0.90 10.46
CA LEU A 21 -6.39 -0.80 11.87
C LEU A 21 -6.78 0.64 12.26
N LEU A 22 -6.01 1.63 11.83
CA LEU A 22 -6.29 3.05 12.10
C LEU A 22 -7.61 3.51 11.47
N ILE A 23 -7.91 3.07 10.25
CA ILE A 23 -9.21 3.32 9.60
C ILE A 23 -10.36 2.72 10.42
N ASN A 24 -10.21 1.48 10.90
CA ASN A 24 -11.23 0.85 11.74
C ASN A 24 -11.40 1.58 13.07
N LEU A 25 -10.32 2.06 13.69
CA LEU A 25 -10.41 2.90 14.89
C LEU A 25 -11.14 4.22 14.59
N TYR A 26 -10.84 4.85 13.45
CA TYR A 26 -11.50 6.07 12.99
C TYR A 26 -13.00 5.91 12.70
N MET A 27 -13.45 4.74 12.22
CA MET A 27 -14.86 4.53 11.84
C MET A 27 -15.69 3.90 12.97
N CYS A 28 -15.13 2.92 13.68
CA CYS A 28 -15.89 1.99 14.53
C CYS A 28 -15.64 2.18 16.03
N TRP A 29 -14.57 2.85 16.45
CA TRP A 29 -14.25 3.00 17.87
C TRP A 29 -14.80 4.31 18.44
N GLY A 30 -15.72 4.22 19.41
CA GLY A 30 -16.44 5.39 19.95
C GLY A 30 -15.53 6.54 20.42
N SER A 31 -14.35 6.25 20.97
CA SER A 31 -13.39 7.29 21.42
C SER A 31 -12.48 7.84 20.32
N CYS A 32 -12.35 7.16 19.17
CA CYS A 32 -11.50 7.58 18.05
C CYS A 32 -12.32 7.97 16.80
N LYS A 33 -13.65 7.90 16.91
CA LYS A 33 -14.56 8.12 15.79
C LYS A 33 -14.51 9.57 15.33
N GLY A 34 -14.10 9.79 14.08
CA GLY A 34 -13.96 11.13 13.51
C GLY A 34 -12.74 11.91 14.03
N ASN A 35 -11.81 11.26 14.77
CA ASN A 35 -10.62 11.93 15.25
C ASN A 35 -9.65 12.23 14.09
N GLY A 36 -9.32 13.51 13.91
CA GLY A 36 -8.43 13.96 12.83
C GLY A 36 -7.03 13.35 12.90
N GLU A 37 -6.50 13.12 14.10
CA GLU A 37 -5.17 12.53 14.28
C GLU A 37 -5.12 11.07 13.82
N THR A 38 -6.17 10.29 14.09
CA THR A 38 -6.29 8.90 13.67
C THR A 38 -6.49 8.81 12.15
N GLY A 39 -7.26 9.73 11.56
CA GLY A 39 -7.40 9.88 10.11
C GLY A 39 -6.07 10.20 9.43
N VAL A 40 -5.37 11.25 9.88
CA VAL A 40 -4.05 11.64 9.34
C VAL A 40 -3.02 10.53 9.50
N GLY A 41 -3.01 9.83 10.65
CA GLY A 41 -2.16 8.67 10.86
C GLY A 41 -2.41 7.58 9.81
N SER A 42 -3.69 7.25 9.55
CA SER A 42 -4.03 6.24 8.54
C SER A 42 -3.56 6.61 7.13
N VAL A 43 -3.67 7.90 6.76
CA VAL A 43 -3.22 8.43 5.47
C VAL A 43 -1.71 8.28 5.30
N ILE A 44 -0.93 8.64 6.32
CA ILE A 44 0.54 8.52 6.29
C ILE A 44 0.95 7.06 6.05
N PHE A 45 0.35 6.13 6.79
CA PHE A 45 0.65 4.70 6.62
C PHE A 45 0.21 4.15 5.26
N LEU A 46 -0.89 4.65 4.67
CA LEU A 46 -1.30 4.30 3.31
C LEU A 46 -0.29 4.78 2.27
N PHE A 47 0.24 6.00 2.39
CA PHE A 47 1.27 6.50 1.48
C PHE A 47 2.60 5.75 1.61
N ILE A 48 3.02 5.42 2.83
CA ILE A 48 4.22 4.61 3.07
C ILE A 48 4.04 3.22 2.45
N SER A 49 2.86 2.61 2.62
CA SER A 49 2.52 1.33 2.01
C SER A 49 2.58 1.39 0.48
N ALA A 50 1.88 2.36 -0.12
CA ALA A 50 1.83 2.55 -1.57
C ALA A 50 3.22 2.81 -2.18
N GLY A 51 4.04 3.65 -1.53
CA GLY A 51 5.42 3.91 -1.97
C GLY A 51 6.30 2.65 -1.93
N SER A 52 6.19 1.86 -0.86
CA SER A 52 6.97 0.62 -0.70
C SER A 52 6.55 -0.45 -1.73
N TRP A 53 5.26 -0.53 -2.02
CA TRP A 53 4.73 -1.39 -3.08
C TRP A 53 5.16 -0.95 -4.47
N LEU A 54 5.11 0.35 -4.78
CA LEU A 54 5.59 0.90 -6.05
C LEU A 54 7.07 0.58 -6.29
N ILE A 55 7.92 0.72 -5.27
CA ILE A 55 9.33 0.37 -5.35
C ILE A 55 9.51 -1.13 -5.65
N SER A 56 8.76 -2.01 -4.98
CA SER A 56 8.80 -3.45 -5.22
C SER A 56 8.40 -3.81 -6.66
N VAL A 57 7.31 -3.20 -7.16
CA VAL A 57 6.79 -3.38 -8.52
C VAL A 57 7.75 -2.83 -9.57
N ALA A 58 8.41 -1.70 -9.31
CA ALA A 58 9.36 -1.09 -10.24
C ALA A 58 10.64 -1.92 -10.38
N ILE A 59 11.20 -2.41 -9.26
CA ILE A 59 12.39 -3.28 -9.27
C ILE A 59 12.07 -4.61 -9.97
N PHE A 60 10.90 -5.19 -9.69
CA PHE A 60 10.45 -6.39 -10.39
C PHE A 60 10.24 -6.11 -11.89
N GLY A 61 9.59 -5.00 -12.24
CA GLY A 61 9.36 -4.61 -13.64
C GLY A 61 10.65 -4.45 -14.44
N ALA A 62 11.62 -3.73 -13.90
CA ALA A 62 12.93 -3.51 -14.54
C ALA A 62 13.72 -4.82 -14.74
N GLY A 63 13.52 -5.83 -13.88
CA GLY A 63 14.17 -7.14 -14.03
C GLY A 63 13.59 -8.02 -15.14
N TYR A 64 12.42 -7.66 -15.68
CA TYR A 64 11.71 -8.40 -16.73
C TYR A 64 11.45 -7.55 -17.99
N ASP A 65 12.07 -6.38 -18.10
CA ASP A 65 11.89 -5.42 -19.20
C ASP A 65 12.26 -6.05 -20.57
N ASP A 66 13.19 -7.01 -20.58
CA ASP A 66 13.64 -7.74 -21.78
C ASP A 66 12.73 -8.91 -22.22
N LEU A 67 11.68 -9.26 -21.45
CA LEU A 67 10.75 -10.34 -21.81
C LEU A 67 9.33 -9.81 -22.02
N PRO A 68 8.98 -9.34 -23.24
CA PRO A 68 7.62 -8.92 -23.54
C PRO A 68 6.69 -10.13 -23.46
N GLY A 69 5.87 -10.17 -22.39
CA GLY A 69 4.74 -11.11 -22.29
C GLY A 69 4.71 -12.06 -21.08
N ARG A 70 5.57 -11.93 -20.06
CA ARG A 70 5.59 -12.85 -18.88
C ARG A 70 5.25 -12.21 -17.54
N PHE A 71 4.60 -11.06 -17.49
CA PHE A 71 4.04 -10.58 -16.22
C PHE A 71 2.84 -11.45 -15.82
N GLY A 72 3.03 -12.25 -14.75
CA GLY A 72 1.96 -13.08 -14.19
C GLY A 72 0.84 -12.26 -13.57
N TYR A 73 -0.33 -12.89 -13.36
CA TYR A 73 -1.52 -12.25 -12.79
C TYR A 73 -1.24 -11.56 -11.43
N SER A 74 -0.32 -12.10 -10.64
CA SER A 74 0.12 -11.52 -9.35
C SER A 74 0.78 -10.15 -9.49
N TYR A 75 1.46 -9.87 -10.62
CA TYR A 75 2.07 -8.55 -10.87
C TYR A 75 0.99 -7.51 -11.16
N ALA A 76 0.01 -7.83 -12.01
CA ALA A 76 -1.13 -6.95 -12.27
C ALA A 76 -1.96 -6.68 -11.00
N LEU A 77 -2.14 -7.69 -10.14
CA LEU A 77 -2.77 -7.53 -8.83
C LEU A 77 -1.96 -6.62 -7.89
N ALA A 78 -0.63 -6.68 -7.94
CA ALA A 78 0.22 -5.78 -7.16
C ALA A 78 0.10 -4.32 -7.64
N VAL A 79 0.01 -4.09 -8.96
CA VAL A 79 -0.24 -2.74 -9.49
C VAL A 79 -1.63 -2.25 -9.07
N SER A 80 -2.67 -3.08 -9.19
CA SER A 80 -4.03 -2.67 -8.86
C SER A 80 -4.20 -2.38 -7.37
N ALA A 81 -3.66 -3.19 -6.47
CA ALA A 81 -3.75 -2.90 -5.04
C ALA A 81 -2.91 -1.68 -4.63
N GLY A 82 -1.83 -1.33 -5.35
CA GLY A 82 -1.15 -0.04 -5.20
C GLY A 82 -2.05 1.16 -5.55
N ILE A 83 -2.81 1.07 -6.65
CA ILE A 83 -3.78 2.10 -7.05
C ILE A 83 -4.92 2.21 -6.03
N LEU A 84 -5.46 1.08 -5.56
CA LEU A 84 -6.52 1.08 -4.54
C LEU A 84 -6.02 1.69 -3.22
N ALA A 85 -4.78 1.40 -2.80
CA ALA A 85 -4.21 1.99 -1.60
C ALA A 85 -4.09 3.53 -1.72
N LEU A 86 -3.67 4.05 -2.87
CA LEU A 86 -3.62 5.49 -3.13
C LEU A 86 -5.01 6.12 -3.12
N LEU A 87 -5.99 5.52 -3.81
CA LEU A 87 -7.38 5.99 -3.81
C LEU A 87 -7.96 6.01 -2.39
N SER A 88 -7.68 4.98 -1.59
CA SER A 88 -8.12 4.90 -0.20
C SER A 88 -7.50 6.03 0.65
N GLY A 89 -6.22 6.36 0.41
CA GLY A 89 -5.55 7.48 1.06
C GLY A 89 -6.16 8.83 0.69
N PHE A 90 -6.51 9.02 -0.58
CA PHE A 90 -7.21 10.23 -1.04
C PHE A 90 -8.61 10.36 -0.42
N ILE A 91 -9.37 9.27 -0.33
CA ILE A 91 -10.71 9.29 0.30
C ILE A 91 -10.59 9.65 1.78
N MET A 92 -9.59 9.13 2.49
CA MET A 92 -9.36 9.47 3.91
C MET A 92 -8.88 10.91 4.16
N LEU A 93 -8.41 11.61 3.13
CA LEU A 93 -8.01 13.02 3.22
C LEU A 93 -9.20 13.99 3.13
N ILE A 94 -10.35 13.53 2.62
CA ILE A 94 -11.58 14.30 2.42
C ILE A 94 -12.49 14.12 3.64
#